data_AF-K1TFU2-F1
#
_entry.id   AF-K1TFU2-F1
#
_cell.length_a   1.000
_cell.length_b   1.000
_cell.length_c   1.000
_cell.angle_alpha   90.00
_cell.angle_beta   90.00
_cell.angle_gamma   90.00
#
_symmetry.space_group_name_H-M   'P 1'
#
loop_
_entity.id
_entity.type
_entity.pdbx_description
1 polymer ?
#
loop_
_entity_poly.entity_id
_entity_poly.type
_entity_poly.pdbx_seq_one_letter_code
_entity_poly.pdbx_strand_id
1 'polypeptide(L)'
;EVISTSIINEIQLGTGSINITINLLDDLFYKVLTEISGVPITNEGELFSSMISFANVKKEYDKVSTALQEVNTKGYGIVSPSIDELILEEPEMVKQGTRYGVKLRAKAPSIHMIRADIETEVSPIVGSEKQSQELVESLLSEFENDPKKIWESNIFGKSLHELVNEGLQT
;
A
#
# COMPACT_ATOMS: atom_id res chain seq x y z
N GLU A 1 -11.83 26.87 19.51
CA GLU A 1 -11.34 26.75 20.90
C GLU A 1 -10.65 25.39 21.05
N VAL A 2 -9.47 25.35 21.65
CA VAL A 2 -8.61 24.13 21.69
C VAL A 2 -8.31 23.69 23.14
N ILE A 3 -8.50 24.61 24.09
CA ILE A 3 -8.20 24.45 25.51
C ILE A 3 -9.50 24.18 26.25
N SER A 4 -9.53 23.13 27.07
CA SER A 4 -10.66 22.79 27.94
C SER A 4 -10.55 23.48 29.30
N THR A 5 -9.37 23.44 29.92
CA THR A 5 -9.11 24.07 31.22
C THR A 5 -7.67 24.56 31.33
N SER A 6 -7.46 25.61 32.12
CA SER A 6 -6.12 26.11 32.47
C SER A 6 -6.08 26.36 33.97
N ILE A 7 -5.07 25.80 34.64
CA ILE A 7 -4.92 25.83 36.10
C ILE A 7 -3.52 26.34 36.43
N ILE A 8 -3.44 27.38 37.26
CA ILE A 8 -2.17 27.83 37.83
C ILE A 8 -1.87 26.92 39.02
N ASN A 9 -0.79 26.13 38.92
CA ASN A 9 -0.40 25.19 39.96
C ASN A 9 0.38 25.88 41.08
N GLU A 10 1.31 26.76 40.71
CA GLU A 10 2.23 27.38 41.65
C GLU A 10 2.75 28.71 41.09
N ILE A 11 2.88 29.70 41.97
CA ILE A 11 3.51 31.00 41.67
C ILE A 11 4.72 31.15 42.59
N GLN A 12 5.92 31.02 42.03
CA GLN A 12 7.18 31.18 42.75
C GLN A 12 7.66 32.63 42.68
N LEU A 13 7.20 33.43 43.65
CA LEU A 13 7.55 34.86 43.74
C LEU A 13 9.06 35.10 43.94
N GLY A 14 9.78 34.15 44.54
CA GLY A 14 11.23 34.25 44.77
C GLY A 14 12.09 34.13 43.50
N THR A 15 11.56 33.47 42.45
CA THR A 15 12.26 33.25 41.17
C THR A 15 11.55 33.95 40.00
N GLY A 16 10.36 34.51 40.22
CA GLY A 16 9.53 35.12 39.17
C GLY A 16 8.92 34.12 38.20
N SER A 17 8.80 32.84 38.60
CA SER A 17 8.31 31.75 37.73
C SER A 17 6.89 31.32 38.11
N ILE A 18 6.09 30.91 37.12
CA ILE A 18 4.72 30.42 37.30
C ILE A 18 4.57 29.10 36.58
N ASN A 19 4.01 28.09 37.25
CA ASN A 19 3.68 26.79 36.67
C ASN A 19 2.18 26.73 36.34
N ILE A 20 1.86 26.42 35.09
CA ILE A 20 0.49 26.34 34.58
C ILE A 20 0.28 24.97 33.92
N THR A 21 -0.82 24.30 34.25
CA THR A 21 -1.31 23.12 33.51
C THR A 21 -2.43 23.55 32.59
N ILE A 22 -2.30 23.20 31.31
CA ILE A 22 -3.31 23.45 30.28
C ILE A 22 -3.81 22.09 29.80
N ASN A 23 -5.11 21.85 29.90
CA ASN A 23 -5.75 20.68 29.33
C ASN A 23 -6.38 21.05 27.99
N LEU A 24 -6.21 20.17 27.01
CA LEU A 24 -6.79 20.33 25.68
C LEU A 24 -8.17 19.66 25.64
N LEU A 25 -8.91 19.89 24.55
CA LEU A 25 -10.17 19.17 24.28
C LEU A 25 -9.87 17.74 23.83
N ASP A 26 -10.59 16.76 24.35
CA ASP A 26 -10.41 15.34 23.99
C ASP A 26 -10.63 15.08 22.49
N ASP A 27 -11.57 15.79 21.87
CA ASP A 27 -11.82 15.72 20.42
C ASP A 27 -10.61 16.15 19.59
N LEU A 28 -9.73 16.99 20.14
CA LEU A 28 -8.52 17.43 19.44
C LEU A 28 -7.55 16.26 19.24
N PHE A 29 -7.44 15.37 20.23
CA PHE A 29 -6.61 14.18 20.14
C PHE A 29 -7.00 13.33 18.92
N TYR A 30 -8.30 13.06 18.77
CA TYR A 30 -8.86 12.28 17.67
C TYR A 30 -8.74 12.98 16.31
N LYS A 31 -8.90 14.31 16.27
CA LYS A 31 -8.68 15.11 15.04
C LYS A 31 -7.23 15.03 14.55
N VAL A 32 -6.28 15.25 15.45
CA VAL A 32 -4.84 15.17 15.13
C VAL A 32 -4.49 13.75 14.69
N LEU A 33 -5.03 12.74 15.37
CA LEU A 33 -4.78 11.34 15.04
C LEU A 33 -5.37 10.97 13.67
N THR A 34 -6.55 11.49 13.33
CA THR A 34 -7.15 11.36 11.99
C THR A 34 -6.28 12.00 10.92
N GLU A 35 -5.76 13.21 11.18
CA GLU A 35 -4.90 13.93 10.23
C GLU A 35 -3.58 13.20 9.97
N ILE A 36 -2.94 12.68 11.02
CA ILE A 36 -1.66 11.96 10.90
C ILE A 36 -1.86 10.58 10.25
N SER A 37 -2.89 9.84 10.65
CA SER A 37 -3.11 8.47 10.17
C SER A 37 -3.82 8.41 8.81
N GLY A 38 -4.51 9.48 8.41
CA GLY A 38 -5.38 9.50 7.23
C GLY A 38 -6.65 8.66 7.39
N VAL A 39 -6.89 8.08 8.57
CA VAL A 39 -8.07 7.26 8.86
C VAL A 39 -8.99 8.03 9.81
N PRO A 40 -10.29 8.16 9.50
CA PRO A 40 -11.24 8.84 10.36
C PRO A 40 -11.35 8.08 11.69
N ILE A 41 -10.87 8.70 12.76
CA ILE A 41 -10.93 8.16 14.12
C ILE A 41 -11.56 9.23 14.98
N THR A 42 -12.78 8.97 15.45
CA THR A 42 -13.62 9.91 16.20
C THR A 42 -13.73 9.56 17.68
N ASN A 43 -13.37 8.34 18.05
CA ASN A 43 -13.46 7.83 19.42
C ASN A 43 -12.47 6.69 19.69
N GLU A 44 -12.39 6.26 20.95
CA GLU A 44 -11.49 5.20 21.40
C GLU A 44 -11.79 3.84 20.78
N GLY A 45 -13.06 3.50 20.57
CA GLY A 45 -13.46 2.24 19.93
C GLY A 45 -13.00 2.15 18.48
N GLU A 46 -13.11 3.26 17.74
CA GLU A 46 -12.57 3.38 16.38
C GLU A 46 -11.05 3.34 16.35
N LEU A 47 -10.38 3.93 17.35
CA LEU A 47 -8.93 3.84 17.47
C LEU A 47 -8.47 2.38 17.62
N PHE A 48 -9.08 1.62 18.54
CA PHE A 48 -8.76 0.21 18.73
C PHE A 48 -9.08 -0.64 17.49
N SER A 49 -10.23 -0.38 16.85
CA SER A 49 -10.63 -1.08 15.64
C SER A 49 -9.63 -0.86 14.50
N SER A 50 -9.19 0.39 14.30
CA SER A 50 -8.16 0.75 13.33
C SER A 50 -6.82 0.11 13.66
N MET A 51 -6.40 0.12 14.92
CA MET A 51 -5.16 -0.55 15.36
C MET A 51 -5.18 -2.05 15.08
N ILE A 52 -6.29 -2.74 15.36
CA ILE A 52 -6.43 -4.18 15.05
C ILE A 52 -6.37 -4.41 13.54
N SER A 53 -7.07 -3.59 12.75
CA SER A 53 -7.04 -3.64 11.29
C SER A 53 -5.61 -3.48 10.76
N PHE A 54 -4.88 -2.47 11.22
CA PHE A 54 -3.49 -2.24 10.84
C PHE A 54 -2.57 -3.38 11.26
N ALA A 55 -2.75 -3.96 12.45
CA ALA A 55 -1.97 -5.10 12.89
C ALA A 55 -2.19 -6.32 11.98
N ASN A 56 -3.44 -6.60 11.59
CA ASN A 56 -3.77 -7.68 10.67
C ASN A 56 -3.18 -7.45 9.28
N VAL A 57 -3.35 -6.25 8.71
CA VAL A 57 -2.77 -5.88 7.41
C VAL A 57 -1.24 -5.97 7.45
N LYS A 58 -0.60 -5.47 8.51
CA LYS A 58 0.84 -5.57 8.69
C LYS A 58 1.30 -7.02 8.71
N LYS A 59 0.59 -7.90 9.43
CA LYS A 59 0.93 -9.32 9.50
C LYS A 59 0.91 -9.99 8.12
N GLU A 60 -0.12 -9.72 7.32
CA GLU A 60 -0.20 -10.27 5.95
C GLU A 60 0.82 -9.60 5.01
N TYR A 61 1.06 -8.29 5.14
CA TYR A 61 2.09 -7.59 4.37
C TYR A 61 3.50 -8.11 4.69
N ASP A 62 3.82 -8.32 5.97
CA ASP A 62 5.12 -8.80 6.40
C ASP A 62 5.48 -10.13 5.71
N LYS A 63 4.49 -11.03 5.51
CA LYS A 63 4.68 -12.29 4.76
C LYS A 63 5.16 -12.06 3.33
N VAL A 64 4.58 -11.07 2.63
CA VAL A 64 4.87 -10.82 1.20
C VAL A 64 5.96 -9.77 0.97
N SER A 65 6.30 -8.98 1.99
CA SER A 65 7.19 -7.81 1.91
C SER A 65 8.57 -8.13 1.33
N THR A 66 9.16 -9.24 1.77
CA THR A 66 10.49 -9.68 1.32
C THR A 66 10.44 -10.06 -0.16
N ALA A 67 9.43 -10.84 -0.55
CA ALA A 67 9.27 -11.27 -1.93
C ALA A 67 8.97 -10.07 -2.86
N LEU A 68 8.21 -9.06 -2.41
CA LEU A 68 8.00 -7.82 -3.17
C LEU A 68 9.32 -7.08 -3.42
N GLN A 69 10.20 -6.98 -2.41
CA GLN A 69 11.52 -6.38 -2.57
C GLN A 69 12.39 -7.18 -3.56
N GLU A 70 12.32 -8.51 -3.54
CA GLU A 70 13.03 -9.36 -4.49
C GLU A 70 12.54 -9.19 -5.92
N VAL A 71 11.22 -9.14 -6.14
CA VAL A 71 10.63 -8.87 -7.47
C VAL A 71 11.11 -7.54 -8.02
N ASN A 72 11.12 -6.51 -7.19
CA ASN A 72 11.52 -5.16 -7.60
C ASN A 72 13.03 -5.05 -7.90
N THR A 73 13.87 -5.89 -7.28
CA THR A 73 15.32 -5.82 -7.47
C THR A 73 15.84 -6.82 -8.50
N LYS A 74 15.32 -8.05 -8.49
CA LYS A 74 15.80 -9.19 -9.29
C LYS A 74 14.84 -9.58 -10.42
N GLY A 75 13.62 -9.05 -10.44
CA GLY A 75 12.56 -9.43 -11.38
C GLY A 75 11.75 -10.68 -10.95
N TYR A 76 12.10 -11.28 -9.82
CA TYR A 76 11.44 -12.45 -9.28
C TYR A 76 11.52 -12.47 -7.75
N GLY A 77 10.43 -12.85 -7.09
CA GLY A 77 10.41 -13.04 -5.65
C GLY A 77 9.45 -14.14 -5.24
N ILE A 78 9.78 -14.79 -4.13
CA ILE A 78 9.06 -15.96 -3.64
C ILE A 78 8.62 -15.75 -2.20
N VAL A 79 7.33 -15.91 -1.96
CA VAL A 79 6.78 -16.00 -0.61
C VAL A 79 6.86 -17.46 -0.19
N SER A 80 7.73 -17.73 0.76
CA SER A 80 7.84 -19.05 1.37
C SER A 80 6.71 -19.24 2.38
N PRO A 81 6.10 -20.44 2.44
CA PRO A 81 5.10 -20.73 3.46
C PRO A 81 5.67 -20.60 4.85
N SER A 82 4.85 -20.10 5.76
CA SER A 82 5.15 -20.10 7.18
C SER A 82 5.00 -21.49 7.79
N ILE A 83 5.60 -21.69 8.97
CA ILE A 83 5.47 -22.96 9.71
C ILE A 83 4.00 -23.27 10.02
N ASP A 84 3.22 -22.24 10.30
CA ASP A 84 1.79 -22.37 10.62
C ASP A 84 0.94 -22.83 9.40
N GLU A 85 1.48 -22.70 8.18
CA GLU A 85 0.84 -23.12 6.92
C GLU A 85 1.28 -24.53 6.48
N LEU A 86 2.19 -25.19 7.23
CA LEU A 86 2.63 -26.55 6.95
C LEU A 86 1.58 -27.58 7.36
N ILE A 87 1.08 -28.33 6.38
CA ILE A 87 0.23 -29.49 6.60
C ILE A 87 1.10 -30.74 6.55
N LEU A 88 1.29 -31.39 7.70
CA LEU A 88 1.98 -32.67 7.79
C LEU A 88 1.01 -33.81 7.47
N GLU A 89 1.35 -34.65 6.49
CA GLU A 89 0.62 -35.90 6.23
C GLU A 89 1.04 -36.98 7.23
N GLU A 90 0.20 -38.00 7.38
CA GLU A 90 0.44 -39.10 8.31
C GLU A 90 1.80 -39.79 8.01
N PRO A 91 2.66 -40.01 9.03
CA PRO A 91 3.96 -40.62 8.82
C PRO A 91 3.84 -42.10 8.41
N GLU A 92 4.51 -42.48 7.33
CA GLU A 92 4.53 -43.87 6.84
C GLU A 92 5.86 -44.55 7.21
N MET A 93 5.82 -45.76 7.80
CA MET A 93 7.02 -46.58 7.95
C MET A 93 7.49 -47.09 6.58
N VAL A 94 8.75 -46.85 6.27
CA VAL A 94 9.39 -47.32 5.04
C VAL A 94 10.53 -48.26 5.37
N LYS A 95 10.64 -49.35 4.62
CA LYS A 95 11.74 -50.31 4.75
C LYS A 95 12.65 -50.19 3.53
N GLN A 96 13.93 -49.91 3.76
CA GLN A 96 14.96 -49.90 2.72
C GLN A 96 16.03 -50.95 3.07
N GLY A 97 15.97 -52.11 2.40
CA GLY A 97 16.83 -53.25 2.69
C GLY A 97 16.61 -53.79 4.11
N THR A 98 17.64 -53.76 4.95
CA THR A 98 17.59 -54.15 6.37
C THR A 98 17.21 -53.02 7.33
N ARG A 99 17.07 -51.78 6.85
CA ARG A 99 16.80 -50.60 7.68
C ARG A 99 15.34 -50.17 7.59
N TYR A 100 14.81 -49.66 8.70
CA TYR A 100 13.49 -49.04 8.80
C TYR A 100 13.66 -47.54 8.98
N GLY A 101 12.79 -46.77 8.34
CA GLY A 101 12.73 -45.32 8.44
C GLY A 101 11.29 -44.83 8.46
N VAL A 102 11.13 -43.53 8.65
CA VAL A 102 9.82 -42.86 8.63
C VAL A 102 9.82 -41.89 7.46
N LYS A 103 8.83 -42.00 6.58
CA LYS A 103 8.59 -41.06 5.49
C LYS A 103 7.65 -39.98 5.99
N LEU A 104 8.19 -38.77 6.12
CA LEU A 104 7.42 -37.57 6.42
C LEU A 104 7.11 -36.84 5.11
N ARG A 105 5.86 -36.41 4.93
CA ARG A 105 5.46 -35.53 3.83
C ARG A 105 4.81 -34.29 4.44
N ALA A 106 5.22 -33.13 3.96
CA ALA A 106 4.61 -31.86 4.31
C ALA A 106 4.19 -31.14 3.02
N LYS A 107 3.07 -30.44 3.08
CA LYS A 107 2.56 -29.60 1.99
C LYS A 107 2.31 -28.20 2.52
N ALA A 108 2.67 -27.20 1.74
CA ALA A 108 2.32 -25.81 2.01
C ALA A 108 2.31 -25.00 0.71
N PRO A 109 1.50 -23.94 0.62
CA PRO A 109 1.43 -23.09 -0.55
C PRO A 109 2.65 -22.17 -0.64
N SER A 110 3.16 -21.94 -1.86
CA SER A 110 4.11 -20.87 -2.14
C SER A 110 3.49 -19.88 -3.11
N ILE A 111 3.83 -18.60 -2.96
CA ILE A 111 3.42 -17.55 -3.91
C ILE A 111 4.66 -17.11 -4.67
N HIS A 112 4.54 -17.09 -5.99
CA HIS A 112 5.60 -16.66 -6.88
C HIS A 112 5.16 -15.36 -7.53
N MET A 113 6.00 -14.34 -7.41
CA MET A 113 5.79 -13.05 -8.05
C MET A 113 6.86 -12.86 -9.12
N ILE A 114 6.42 -12.41 -10.30
CA ILE A 114 7.26 -12.22 -11.47
C ILE A 114 7.06 -10.77 -11.92
N ARG A 115 8.14 -10.02 -12.08
CA ARG A 115 8.07 -8.71 -12.73
C ARG A 115 8.07 -8.92 -14.23
N ALA A 116 7.07 -8.37 -14.89
CA ALA A 116 7.02 -8.27 -16.34
C ALA A 116 6.95 -6.79 -16.70
N ASP A 117 7.88 -6.36 -17.55
CA ASP A 117 7.83 -5.04 -18.16
C ASP A 117 6.98 -5.17 -19.44
N ILE A 118 5.82 -4.53 -19.46
CA ILE A 118 4.87 -4.59 -20.56
C ILE A 118 4.96 -3.28 -21.34
N GLU A 119 5.19 -3.37 -22.64
CA GLU A 119 5.21 -2.24 -23.57
C GLU A 119 4.02 -2.35 -24.51
N THR A 120 3.28 -1.26 -24.66
CA THR A 120 2.11 -1.17 -25.54
C THR A 120 2.20 0.13 -26.33
N GLU A 121 2.06 0.02 -27.65
CA GLU A 121 1.93 1.14 -28.56
C GLU A 121 0.47 1.28 -29.01
N VAL A 122 -0.07 2.49 -28.94
CA VAL A 122 -1.39 2.81 -29.50
C VAL A 122 -1.23 3.85 -30.61
N SER A 123 -1.70 3.50 -31.80
CA SER A 123 -1.65 4.35 -32.99
C SER A 123 -3.06 4.79 -33.39
N PRO A 124 -3.62 5.83 -32.74
CA PRO A 124 -4.97 6.27 -33.03
C PRO A 124 -5.07 6.85 -34.43
N ILE A 125 -6.07 6.40 -35.20
CA ILE A 125 -6.32 6.91 -36.55
C ILE A 125 -7.17 8.17 -36.44
N VAL A 126 -6.51 9.33 -36.54
CA VAL A 126 -7.13 10.65 -36.62
C VAL A 126 -7.44 10.93 -38.10
N GLY A 127 -8.71 11.16 -38.43
CA GLY A 127 -9.19 11.14 -39.82
C GLY A 127 -8.37 11.95 -40.83
N SER A 128 -8.32 13.29 -40.69
CA SER A 128 -7.57 14.18 -41.60
C SER A 128 -6.22 14.61 -41.04
N GLU A 129 -5.27 14.95 -41.90
CA GLU A 129 -3.91 15.41 -41.53
C GLU A 129 -3.93 16.59 -40.53
N LYS A 130 -4.84 17.55 -40.74
CA LYS A 130 -4.99 18.70 -39.84
C LYS A 130 -5.42 18.28 -38.43
N GLN A 131 -6.31 17.28 -38.32
CA GLN A 131 -6.74 16.76 -37.02
C GLN A 131 -5.62 16.00 -36.32
N SER A 132 -4.79 15.27 -37.08
CA SER A 132 -3.59 14.63 -36.52
C SER A 132 -2.60 15.65 -35.95
N GLN A 133 -2.41 16.77 -36.66
CA GLN A 133 -1.49 17.82 -36.22
C GLN A 133 -2.01 18.56 -34.98
N GLU A 134 -3.31 18.89 -34.94
CA GLU A 134 -3.95 19.48 -33.77
C GLU A 134 -3.84 18.57 -32.53
N LEU A 135 -3.97 17.24 -32.72
CA LEU A 135 -3.81 16.26 -31.63
C LEU A 135 -2.37 16.21 -31.10
N VAL A 136 -1.37 16.25 -31.99
CA VAL A 136 0.04 16.25 -31.58
C VAL A 136 0.38 17.53 -30.81
N GLU A 137 -0.08 18.68 -31.30
CA GLU A 137 0.14 19.96 -30.62
C GLU A 137 -0.54 20.02 -29.25
N SER A 138 -1.76 19.49 -29.12
CA SER A 138 -2.45 19.42 -27.82
C SER A 138 -1.71 18.52 -26.82
N LEU A 139 -1.25 17.35 -27.27
CA LEU A 139 -0.50 16.41 -26.42
C LEU A 139 0.86 16.97 -25.98
N LEU A 140 1.59 17.64 -26.88
CA LEU A 140 2.86 18.28 -26.55
C LEU A 140 2.68 19.42 -25.54
N SER A 141 1.67 20.26 -25.74
CA SER A 141 1.34 21.35 -24.82
C SER A 141 0.98 20.84 -23.42
N GLU A 142 0.18 19.77 -23.34
CA GLU A 142 -0.17 19.15 -22.05
C GLU A 142 1.03 18.47 -21.39
N PHE A 143 1.90 17.84 -22.18
CA PHE A 143 3.14 17.21 -21.70
C PHE A 143 4.11 18.23 -21.09
N GLU A 144 4.30 19.39 -21.74
CA GLU A 144 5.19 20.45 -21.24
C GLU A 144 4.69 21.09 -19.94
N ASN A 145 3.37 21.15 -19.75
CA ASN A 145 2.77 21.72 -18.55
C ASN A 145 2.78 20.75 -17.36
N ASP A 146 2.36 19.50 -17.55
CA ASP A 146 2.38 18.46 -16.52
C ASP A 146 2.41 17.05 -17.15
N PRO A 147 3.56 16.36 -17.14
CA PRO A 147 3.71 15.03 -17.75
C PRO A 147 2.75 13.97 -17.20
N LYS A 148 2.17 14.17 -16.01
CA LYS A 148 1.21 13.22 -15.44
C LYS A 148 -0.22 13.44 -15.93
N LYS A 149 -0.58 14.68 -16.29
CA LYS A 149 -1.94 15.00 -16.76
C LYS A 149 -2.23 14.46 -18.15
N ILE A 150 -1.21 14.17 -18.94
CA ILE A 150 -1.37 13.57 -20.27
C ILE A 150 -2.17 12.26 -20.25
N TRP A 151 -2.13 11.53 -19.12
CA TRP A 151 -2.88 10.29 -18.93
C TRP A 151 -4.39 10.51 -18.80
N GLU A 152 -4.80 11.68 -18.33
CA GLU A 152 -6.20 12.09 -18.18
C GLU A 152 -6.74 12.75 -19.46
N SER A 153 -5.87 13.07 -20.41
CA SER A 153 -6.23 13.70 -21.68
C SER A 153 -7.20 12.84 -22.47
N ASN A 154 -8.28 13.47 -22.91
CA ASN A 154 -9.35 12.80 -23.62
C ASN A 154 -9.05 12.72 -25.11
N ILE A 155 -8.86 11.50 -25.61
CA ILE A 155 -8.56 11.18 -27.00
C ILE A 155 -9.71 10.29 -27.51
N PHE A 156 -10.62 10.90 -28.28
CA PHE A 156 -11.81 10.25 -28.87
C PHE A 156 -12.83 9.69 -27.86
N GLY A 157 -13.06 10.40 -26.75
CA GLY A 157 -14.07 10.01 -25.77
C GLY A 157 -13.59 8.93 -24.78
N LYS A 158 -12.32 8.56 -24.85
CA LYS A 158 -11.59 7.76 -23.86
C LYS A 158 -10.36 8.51 -23.39
N SER A 159 -9.91 8.26 -22.18
CA SER A 159 -8.63 8.80 -21.73
C SER A 159 -7.47 8.05 -22.40
N LEU A 160 -6.32 8.70 -22.55
CA LEU A 160 -5.09 8.03 -23.00
C LEU A 160 -4.75 6.82 -22.10
N HIS A 161 -4.99 6.93 -20.80
CA HIS A 161 -4.81 5.83 -19.85
C HIS A 161 -5.69 4.62 -20.17
N GLU A 162 -6.95 4.82 -20.52
CA GLU A 162 -7.86 3.73 -20.91
C GLU A 162 -7.39 3.04 -22.20
N LEU A 163 -6.98 3.82 -23.21
CA LEU A 163 -6.50 3.28 -24.48
C LEU A 163 -5.23 2.43 -24.30
N VAL A 164 -4.29 2.88 -23.47
CA VAL A 164 -3.05 2.13 -23.19
C VAL A 164 -3.33 0.90 -22.32
N ASN A 165 -4.20 1.01 -21.31
CA ASN A 165 -4.58 -0.13 -20.47
C ASN A 165 -5.25 -1.26 -21.26
N GLU A 166 -6.06 -0.94 -22.27
CA GLU A 166 -6.65 -1.96 -23.16
C GLU A 166 -5.58 -2.80 -23.86
N GLY A 167 -4.44 -2.21 -24.22
CA GLY A 167 -3.32 -2.96 -24.79
C GLY A 167 -2.42 -3.64 -23.76
N LEU A 168 -2.32 -3.12 -22.53
CA LEU A 168 -1.53 -3.75 -21.44
C LEU A 168 -2.18 -5.01 -20.86
N GLN A 169 -3.52 -5.15 -20.96
CA GLN A 169 -4.27 -6.28 -20.44
C GLN A 169 -4.33 -7.49 -21.38
N THR A 170 -3.73 -7.41 -22.57
CA THR A 170 -3.74 -8.46 -23.60
C THR A 170 -2.40 -9.18 -23.67
#